data_AF-A0A4C1ZML5-F1
#
_entry.id   AF-A0A4C1ZML5-F1
#
_cell.length_a   1.000
_cell.length_b   1.000
_cell.length_c   1.000
_cell.angle_alpha   90.00
_cell.angle_beta   90.00
_cell.angle_gamma   90.00
#
_symmetry.space_group_name_H-M   'P 1'
#
loop_
_entity.id
_entity.type
_entity.pdbx_description
1 polymer ?
#
loop_
_entity_poly.entity_id
_entity_poly.type
_entity_poly.pdbx_seq_one_letter_code
_entity_poly.pdbx_strand_id
1 'polypeptide(L)'
;MNFIQTDLQISMHVGAGNNQKFINVTKLSQTLGLDLCSALPAFHAITGCDFNSAFYRKGKKKPFQILRKSPTYIQALCDISNIPNSNVDELFATLKEYVCRLYAFTGVNDINVARVMTFTKSYGNNDNCNPLNLNKRIDSSLFPPCKAELQQHFFRTAYIAHLWSHAHRSIPTDLLPTEYGWEESGEKYCFKWFMGDQLPPSITSITNLDMNPHEDNETENDGVCDISIDNCDDDSDANEDD
;
A
#
# COMPACT_ATOMS: atom_id res chain seq x y z
N MET A 1 10.48 7.07 -39.75
CA MET A 1 9.17 7.74 -39.77
C MET A 1 9.24 8.88 -38.75
N ASN A 2 9.60 10.07 -39.21
CA ASN A 2 9.74 11.28 -38.39
C ASN A 2 8.55 12.20 -38.68
N PHE A 3 7.40 12.04 -38.01
CA PHE A 3 6.29 13.00 -38.10
C PHE A 3 5.39 12.97 -36.86
N ILE A 4 5.96 13.18 -35.66
CA ILE A 4 5.31 13.94 -34.57
C ILE A 4 6.42 14.65 -33.81
N GLN A 5 6.91 15.77 -34.33
CA GLN A 5 7.65 16.76 -33.54
C GLN A 5 6.76 18.00 -33.48
N THR A 6 5.71 17.88 -32.70
CA THR A 6 4.76 18.95 -32.41
C THR A 6 4.60 18.98 -30.90
N ASP A 7 4.66 20.17 -30.32
CA ASP A 7 4.41 20.46 -28.90
C ASP A 7 3.01 19.99 -28.49
N LEU A 8 2.86 18.68 -28.25
CA LEU A 8 1.59 18.06 -27.91
C LEU A 8 1.20 18.53 -26.51
N GLN A 9 0.26 19.47 -26.47
CA GLN A 9 -0.35 19.95 -25.23
C GLN A 9 -1.61 19.14 -24.95
N ILE A 10 -1.56 18.37 -23.87
CA ILE A 10 -2.68 17.56 -23.37
C ILE A 10 -3.28 18.29 -22.17
N SER A 11 -4.59 18.52 -22.23
CA SER A 11 -5.36 19.04 -21.10
C SER A 11 -6.54 18.14 -20.81
N MET A 12 -6.84 17.96 -19.52
CA MET A 12 -7.96 17.17 -19.05
C MET A 12 -9.03 18.10 -18.48
N HIS A 13 -10.25 18.00 -19.01
CA HIS A 13 -11.42 18.68 -18.45
C HIS A 13 -11.99 17.84 -17.31
N VAL A 14 -12.15 18.43 -16.14
CA VAL A 14 -12.70 17.75 -14.95
C VAL A 14 -13.70 18.63 -14.21
N GLY A 15 -14.53 18.03 -13.37
CA GLY A 15 -15.57 18.71 -12.60
C GLY A 15 -16.92 18.78 -13.34
N ALA A 16 -17.95 19.25 -12.64
CA ALA A 16 -19.30 19.41 -13.16
C ALA A 16 -19.87 20.79 -12.77
N GLY A 17 -20.79 21.32 -13.58
CA GLY A 17 -21.41 22.62 -13.36
C GLY A 17 -20.38 23.76 -13.25
N ASN A 18 -20.51 24.57 -12.20
CA ASN A 18 -19.62 25.73 -11.97
C ASN A 18 -18.20 25.34 -11.48
N ASN A 19 -17.96 24.06 -11.16
CA ASN A 19 -16.67 23.57 -10.67
C ASN A 19 -15.80 22.94 -11.78
N GLN A 20 -16.15 23.19 -13.05
CA GLN A 20 -15.38 22.73 -14.19
C GLN A 20 -14.01 23.41 -14.26
N LYS A 21 -12.96 22.63 -14.52
CA LYS A 21 -11.59 23.12 -14.65
C LYS A 21 -10.82 22.31 -15.69
N PHE A 22 -9.86 22.97 -16.33
CA PHE A 22 -8.90 22.32 -17.21
C PHE A 22 -7.58 22.12 -16.48
N ILE A 23 -7.10 20.89 -16.45
CA ILE A 23 -5.80 20.53 -15.90
C ILE A 23 -4.85 20.34 -17.07
N ASN A 24 -3.79 21.16 -17.15
CA ASN A 24 -2.74 20.99 -18.15
C ASN A 24 -1.86 19.78 -17.77
N VAL A 25 -2.12 18.64 -18.41
CA VAL A 25 -1.45 17.36 -18.13
C VAL A 25 0.00 17.41 -18.61
N THR A 26 0.29 18.09 -19.72
CA THR A 26 1.67 18.28 -20.22
C THR A 26 2.54 18.99 -19.18
N LYS A 27 2.07 20.12 -18.64
CA LYS A 27 2.80 20.87 -17.60
C LYS A 27 2.93 20.06 -16.31
N LEU A 28 1.89 19.31 -15.94
CA LEU A 28 1.93 18.44 -14.76
C LEU A 28 3.00 17.34 -14.92
N SER A 29 3.03 16.66 -16.06
CA SER A 29 4.04 15.63 -16.35
C SER A 29 5.45 16.19 -16.34
N GLN A 30 5.67 17.36 -16.95
CA GLN A 30 6.97 18.06 -16.89
C GLN A 30 7.39 18.41 -15.46
N THR A 31 6.44 18.76 -14.60
CA THR A 31 6.71 19.12 -13.19
C THR A 31 7.02 17.89 -12.33
N LEU A 32 6.32 16.78 -12.57
CA LEU A 32 6.52 15.54 -11.81
C LEU A 32 7.77 14.78 -12.25
N GLY A 33 8.17 14.93 -13.52
CA GLY A 33 9.29 14.19 -14.11
C GLY A 33 8.91 12.77 -14.52
N LEU A 34 9.76 12.17 -15.36
CA LEU A 34 9.48 10.89 -15.99
C LEU A 34 9.33 9.74 -14.98
N ASP A 35 10.23 9.68 -14.00
CA ASP A 35 10.27 8.57 -13.04
C ASP A 35 9.01 8.55 -12.16
N LEU A 36 8.65 9.70 -11.59
CA LEU A 36 7.46 9.78 -10.75
C LEU A 36 6.19 9.54 -11.55
N CYS A 37 6.09 10.06 -12.79
CA CYS A 37 5.00 9.75 -13.70
C CYS A 37 4.88 8.25 -13.99
N SER A 38 6.01 7.57 -14.21
CA SER A 38 6.06 6.12 -14.47
C SER A 38 5.66 5.29 -13.26
N ALA A 39 5.87 5.80 -12.05
CA ALA A 39 5.42 5.16 -10.82
C ALA A 39 3.91 5.34 -10.52
N LEU A 40 3.23 6.31 -11.15
CA LEU A 40 1.82 6.64 -10.82
C LEU A 40 0.82 5.49 -11.02
N PRO A 41 0.90 4.64 -12.07
CA PRO A 41 -0.01 3.52 -12.23
C PRO A 41 0.05 2.54 -11.05
N ALA A 42 1.25 2.11 -10.67
CA ALA A 42 1.46 1.24 -9.51
C ALA A 42 1.07 1.94 -8.20
N PHE A 43 1.41 3.23 -8.05
CA PHE A 43 1.00 4.04 -6.91
C PHE A 43 -0.53 4.10 -6.75
N HIS A 44 -1.25 4.33 -7.84
CA HIS A 44 -2.70 4.39 -7.82
C HIS A 44 -3.30 3.02 -7.45
N ALA A 45 -2.78 1.94 -8.03
CA ALA A 45 -3.26 0.58 -7.78
C ALA A 45 -2.93 0.07 -6.37
N ILE A 46 -1.79 0.44 -5.77
CA ILE A 46 -1.44 0.00 -4.40
C ILE A 46 -2.21 0.76 -3.33
N THR A 47 -2.44 2.06 -3.53
CA THR A 47 -3.17 2.91 -2.56
C THR A 47 -4.68 2.85 -2.71
N GLY A 48 -5.18 1.92 -3.52
CA GLY A 48 -6.59 1.68 -3.79
C GLY A 48 -7.10 2.34 -5.07
N CYS A 49 -7.81 1.56 -5.87
CA CYS A 49 -8.52 1.98 -7.07
C CYS A 49 -9.78 1.11 -7.23
N ASP A 50 -10.53 1.26 -8.31
CA ASP A 50 -11.74 0.46 -8.55
C ASP A 50 -11.46 -1.05 -8.64
N PHE A 51 -10.21 -1.43 -8.92
CA PHE A 51 -9.78 -2.81 -9.12
C PHE A 51 -8.92 -3.36 -7.97
N ASN A 52 -8.59 -2.56 -6.95
CA ASN A 52 -7.79 -3.03 -5.81
C ASN A 52 -8.16 -2.25 -4.54
N SER A 53 -8.19 -2.93 -3.41
CA SER A 53 -8.65 -2.34 -2.15
C SER A 53 -7.79 -1.16 -1.68
N ALA A 54 -8.36 -0.25 -0.91
CA ALA A 54 -7.58 0.77 -0.21
C ALA A 54 -7.18 0.27 1.19
N PHE A 55 -6.04 0.76 1.70
CA PHE A 55 -5.73 0.60 3.12
C PHE A 55 -6.64 1.52 3.94
N TYR A 56 -7.28 0.97 4.98
CA TYR A 56 -8.27 1.69 5.76
C TYR A 56 -7.68 2.97 6.38
N ARG A 57 -8.38 4.11 6.19
CA ARG A 57 -7.95 5.46 6.62
C ARG A 57 -6.57 5.88 6.10
N LYS A 58 -6.09 5.33 4.99
CA LYS A 58 -4.86 5.77 4.32
C LYS A 58 -5.18 6.38 2.96
N GLY A 59 -5.64 7.64 2.96
CA GLY A 59 -5.84 8.42 1.74
C GLY A 59 -4.52 8.68 0.98
N LYS A 60 -4.58 9.06 -0.30
CA LYS A 60 -3.41 9.11 -1.21
C LYS A 60 -2.38 10.21 -0.92
N LYS A 61 -2.74 11.26 -0.18
CA LYS A 61 -1.87 12.41 0.11
C LYS A 61 -0.59 12.00 0.85
N LYS A 62 -0.72 11.29 1.98
CA LYS A 62 0.42 10.81 2.78
C LYS A 62 1.28 9.77 2.04
N PRO A 63 0.72 8.68 1.46
CA PRO A 63 1.43 7.77 0.57
C PRO A 63 2.25 8.47 -0.53
N PHE A 64 1.68 9.49 -1.19
CA PHE A 64 2.38 10.23 -2.24
C PHE A 64 3.54 11.06 -1.70
N GLN A 65 3.37 11.67 -0.53
CA GLN A 65 4.45 12.39 0.16
C GLN A 65 5.59 11.47 0.62
N ILE A 66 5.30 10.22 0.98
CA ILE A 66 6.32 9.21 1.29
C ILE A 66 7.04 8.80 0.00
N LEU A 67 6.28 8.50 -1.07
CA LEU A 67 6.83 8.09 -2.37
C LEU A 67 7.82 9.12 -2.91
N ARG A 68 7.43 10.39 -2.98
CA ARG A 68 8.27 11.46 -3.58
C ARG A 68 9.59 11.73 -2.84
N LYS A 69 9.75 11.23 -1.61
CA LYS A 69 10.95 11.42 -0.80
C LYS A 69 11.97 10.29 -0.97
N SER A 70 11.62 9.21 -1.67
CA SER A 70 12.45 8.02 -1.78
C SER A 70 12.58 7.58 -3.25
N PRO A 71 13.75 7.81 -3.87
CA PRO A 71 14.04 7.29 -5.21
C PRO A 71 13.88 5.77 -5.29
N THR A 72 14.21 5.06 -4.21
CA THR A 72 14.02 3.59 -4.11
C THR A 72 12.55 3.19 -4.25
N TYR A 73 11.63 3.91 -3.61
CA TYR A 73 10.20 3.62 -3.73
C TYR A 73 9.67 3.97 -5.11
N ILE A 74 10.15 5.07 -5.72
CA ILE A 74 9.80 5.44 -7.10
C ILE A 74 10.24 4.34 -8.05
N GLN A 75 11.51 3.91 -7.98
CA GLN A 75 12.05 2.86 -8.84
C GLN A 75 11.28 1.55 -8.66
N ALA A 76 11.02 1.13 -7.42
CA ALA A 76 10.25 -0.10 -7.17
C ALA A 76 8.84 -0.03 -7.78
N LEU A 77 8.13 1.10 -7.68
CA LEU A 77 6.81 1.25 -8.31
C LEU A 77 6.88 1.30 -9.85
N CYS A 78 7.95 1.84 -10.42
CA CYS A 78 8.21 1.74 -11.87
C CYS A 78 8.40 0.28 -12.30
N ASP A 79 9.23 -0.46 -11.57
CA ASP A 79 9.57 -1.86 -11.86
C ASP A 79 8.36 -2.79 -11.68
N ILE A 80 7.47 -2.51 -10.72
CA ILE A 80 6.19 -3.22 -10.57
C ILE A 80 5.35 -3.16 -11.86
N SER A 81 5.41 -2.05 -12.61
CA SER A 81 4.70 -1.94 -13.89
C SER A 81 5.31 -2.83 -15.00
N ASN A 82 6.55 -3.29 -14.82
CA ASN A 82 7.28 -4.18 -15.71
C ASN A 82 7.56 -5.54 -15.06
N ILE A 83 6.64 -6.01 -14.21
CA ILE A 83 6.81 -7.19 -13.35
C ILE A 83 7.46 -8.44 -14.00
N PRO A 84 7.22 -8.80 -15.29
CA PRO A 84 7.84 -9.99 -15.88
C PRO A 84 9.37 -9.89 -16.01
N ASN A 85 9.92 -8.67 -16.00
CA ASN A 85 11.35 -8.40 -16.13
C ASN A 85 11.99 -7.93 -14.81
N SER A 86 11.29 -8.11 -13.68
CA SER A 86 11.70 -7.57 -12.39
C SER A 86 11.88 -8.66 -11.32
N ASN A 87 12.69 -8.36 -10.30
CA ASN A 87 12.87 -9.23 -9.15
C ASN A 87 11.69 -9.08 -8.17
N VAL A 88 10.74 -10.01 -8.25
CA VAL A 88 9.49 -9.98 -7.47
C VAL A 88 9.73 -9.94 -5.96
N ASP A 89 10.73 -10.67 -5.45
CA ASP A 89 11.01 -10.76 -4.01
C ASP A 89 11.59 -9.45 -3.47
N GLU A 90 12.50 -8.82 -4.21
CA GLU A 90 13.06 -7.50 -3.87
C GLU A 90 11.98 -6.42 -3.91
N LEU A 91 11.14 -6.41 -4.96
CA LEU A 91 10.02 -5.47 -5.06
C LEU A 91 9.05 -5.62 -3.90
N PHE A 92 8.72 -6.86 -3.54
CA PHE A 92 7.84 -7.12 -2.41
C PHE A 92 8.48 -6.70 -1.08
N ALA A 93 9.81 -6.87 -0.92
CA ALA A 93 10.54 -6.36 0.24
C ALA A 93 10.46 -4.84 0.37
N THR A 94 10.72 -4.11 -0.72
CA THR A 94 10.58 -2.63 -0.75
C THR A 94 9.14 -2.20 -0.50
N LEU A 95 8.15 -2.92 -1.03
CA LEU A 95 6.75 -2.59 -0.83
C LEU A 95 6.31 -2.81 0.63
N LYS A 96 6.76 -3.89 1.29
CA LYS A 96 6.51 -4.09 2.73
C LYS A 96 7.03 -2.92 3.54
N GLU A 97 8.25 -2.48 3.26
CA GLU A 97 8.84 -1.32 3.90
C GLU A 97 7.97 -0.06 3.67
N TYR A 98 7.59 0.21 2.42
CA TYR A 98 6.72 1.33 2.07
C TYR A 98 5.41 1.32 2.86
N VAL A 99 4.76 0.16 3.00
CA VAL A 99 3.54 0.01 3.79
C VAL A 99 3.82 0.22 5.28
N CYS A 100 4.94 -0.27 5.84
CA CYS A 100 5.32 0.05 7.22
C CYS A 100 5.43 1.57 7.45
N ARG A 101 6.04 2.32 6.52
CA ARG A 101 6.11 3.79 6.57
C ARG A 101 4.73 4.43 6.52
N LEU A 102 3.80 3.88 5.72
CA LEU A 102 2.41 4.35 5.65
C LEU A 102 1.68 4.23 7.00
N TYR A 103 2.01 3.21 7.78
CA TYR A 103 1.52 3.00 9.14
C TYR A 103 2.39 3.68 10.21
N ALA A 104 3.27 4.61 9.82
CA ALA A 104 4.13 5.42 10.69
C ALA A 104 5.22 4.64 11.44
N PHE A 105 5.65 3.48 10.92
CA PHE A 105 6.80 2.76 11.43
C PHE A 105 8.03 3.05 10.57
N THR A 106 9.03 3.75 11.10
CA THR A 106 10.26 4.16 10.38
C THR A 106 11.45 3.21 10.56
N GLY A 107 11.48 2.43 11.63
CA GLY A 107 12.53 1.43 11.92
C GLY A 107 12.13 -0.02 11.65
N VAL A 108 10.89 -0.26 11.21
CA VAL A 108 10.35 -1.62 10.99
C VAL A 108 10.07 -1.82 9.52
N ASN A 109 10.59 -2.93 8.97
CA ASN A 109 10.40 -3.29 7.56
C ASN A 109 9.58 -4.58 7.42
N ASP A 110 9.30 -5.27 8.52
CA ASP A 110 8.42 -6.43 8.56
C ASP A 110 7.00 -6.02 8.94
N ILE A 111 6.05 -6.30 8.05
CA ILE A 111 4.65 -5.90 8.22
C ILE A 111 3.96 -6.64 9.37
N ASN A 112 4.35 -7.90 9.65
CA ASN A 112 3.79 -8.66 10.77
C ASN A 112 4.32 -8.12 12.11
N VAL A 113 5.60 -7.72 12.16
CA VAL A 113 6.14 -6.99 13.33
C VAL A 113 5.38 -5.68 13.54
N ALA A 114 5.14 -4.91 12.48
CA ALA A 114 4.33 -3.68 12.54
C ALA A 114 2.90 -3.94 13.04
N ARG A 115 2.29 -5.08 12.70
CA ARG A 115 0.98 -5.50 13.23
C ARG A 115 1.02 -5.76 14.73
N VAL A 116 2.02 -6.50 15.21
CA VAL A 116 2.19 -6.75 16.65
C VAL A 116 2.44 -5.44 17.40
N MET A 117 3.30 -4.57 16.88
CA MET A 117 3.51 -3.25 17.49
C MET A 117 2.25 -2.39 17.49
N THR A 118 1.44 -2.44 16.42
CA THR A 118 0.14 -1.77 16.37
C THR A 118 -0.81 -2.32 17.44
N PHE A 119 -0.82 -3.65 17.65
CA PHE A 119 -1.58 -4.28 18.72
C PHE A 119 -1.14 -3.79 20.09
N THR A 120 0.14 -3.94 20.40
CA THR A 120 0.71 -3.63 21.72
C THR A 120 0.53 -2.16 22.05
N LYS A 121 0.77 -1.24 21.10
CA LYS A 121 0.56 0.18 21.31
C LYS A 121 -0.91 0.53 21.55
N SER A 122 -1.81 -0.12 20.82
CA SER A 122 -3.23 0.22 20.87
C SER A 122 -3.91 -0.42 22.07
N TYR A 123 -3.59 -1.68 22.40
CA TYR A 123 -4.37 -2.51 23.31
C TYR A 123 -3.54 -3.15 24.44
N GLY A 124 -2.22 -2.96 24.45
CA GLY A 124 -1.37 -3.45 25.51
C GLY A 124 -1.79 -2.89 26.86
N ASN A 125 -1.68 -3.73 27.89
CA ASN A 125 -1.83 -3.34 29.28
C ASN A 125 -0.49 -3.57 30.00
N ASN A 126 -0.33 -2.97 31.19
CA ASN A 126 0.86 -3.17 32.02
C ASN A 126 0.73 -4.42 32.92
N ASP A 127 -0.34 -5.22 32.75
CA ASP A 127 -0.59 -6.41 33.55
C ASP A 127 0.02 -7.65 32.88
N ASN A 128 1.26 -7.94 33.25
CA ASN A 128 1.99 -9.11 32.77
C ASN A 128 1.31 -10.44 33.13
N CYS A 129 0.41 -10.47 34.11
CA CYS A 129 -0.33 -11.68 34.48
C CYS A 129 -1.54 -11.92 33.57
N ASN A 130 -2.12 -10.87 32.99
CA ASN A 130 -3.27 -10.96 32.08
C ASN A 130 -3.10 -10.04 30.84
N PRO A 131 -2.16 -10.36 29.93
CA PRO A 131 -1.88 -9.54 28.75
C PRO A 131 -3.06 -9.43 27.76
N LEU A 132 -4.08 -10.28 27.91
CA LEU A 132 -5.31 -10.28 27.10
C LEU A 132 -6.49 -9.60 27.80
N ASN A 133 -6.29 -8.96 28.95
CA ASN A 133 -7.31 -8.14 29.58
C ASN A 133 -7.38 -6.77 28.88
N LEU A 134 -8.14 -6.73 27.78
CA LEU A 134 -8.21 -5.57 26.90
C LEU A 134 -9.17 -4.52 27.47
N ASN A 135 -8.67 -3.29 27.63
CA ASN A 135 -9.46 -2.16 28.14
C ASN A 135 -10.42 -1.56 27.08
N LYS A 136 -10.35 -2.03 25.83
CA LYS A 136 -11.22 -1.59 24.73
C LYS A 136 -11.37 -2.67 23.67
N ARG A 137 -12.47 -2.59 22.89
CA ARG A 137 -12.73 -3.48 21.76
C ARG A 137 -11.65 -3.34 20.69
N ILE A 138 -11.20 -4.47 20.15
CA ILE A 138 -10.27 -4.48 19.02
C ILE A 138 -11.00 -4.03 17.76
N ASP A 139 -10.47 -2.98 17.14
CA ASP A 139 -10.75 -2.62 15.75
C ASP A 139 -9.60 -3.13 14.87
N SER A 140 -9.85 -4.23 14.15
CA SER A 140 -8.88 -4.89 13.28
C SER A 140 -8.58 -4.10 12.00
N SER A 141 -9.43 -3.14 11.61
CA SER A 141 -9.24 -2.36 10.38
C SER A 141 -8.07 -1.37 10.48
N LEU A 142 -7.67 -1.00 11.71
CA LEU A 142 -6.55 -0.08 11.97
C LEU A 142 -5.18 -0.72 11.78
N PHE A 143 -5.12 -2.05 11.66
CA PHE A 143 -3.89 -2.78 11.53
C PHE A 143 -3.34 -2.69 10.10
N PRO A 144 -2.02 -2.73 9.92
CA PRO A 144 -1.46 -3.04 8.61
C PRO A 144 -1.94 -4.42 8.15
N PRO A 145 -2.08 -4.70 6.84
CA PRO A 145 -2.39 -6.05 6.35
C PRO A 145 -1.32 -7.05 6.82
N CYS A 146 -1.67 -8.32 6.97
CA CYS A 146 -0.65 -9.35 7.19
C CYS A 146 0.20 -9.55 5.93
N LYS A 147 1.37 -10.19 6.07
CA LYS A 147 2.26 -10.45 4.93
C LYS A 147 1.54 -11.12 3.76
N ALA A 148 0.72 -12.14 4.02
CA ALA A 148 0.04 -12.89 2.98
C ALA A 148 -1.06 -12.06 2.26
N GLU A 149 -1.83 -11.27 2.99
CA GLU A 149 -2.80 -10.33 2.40
C GLU A 149 -2.09 -9.26 1.56
N LEU A 150 -1.00 -8.69 2.09
CA LEU A 150 -0.20 -7.70 1.37
C LEU A 150 0.43 -8.28 0.11
N GLN A 151 0.80 -9.56 0.11
CA GLN A 151 1.34 -10.24 -1.07
C GLN A 151 0.31 -10.37 -2.18
N GLN A 152 -0.93 -10.76 -1.86
CA GLN A 152 -1.99 -10.79 -2.86
C GLN A 152 -2.36 -9.38 -3.35
N HIS A 153 -2.36 -8.41 -2.44
CA HIS A 153 -2.57 -6.99 -2.75
C HIS A 153 -1.52 -6.45 -3.71
N PHE A 154 -0.25 -6.81 -3.48
CA PHE A 154 0.89 -6.51 -4.35
C PHE A 154 0.74 -7.13 -5.73
N PHE A 155 0.35 -8.40 -5.82
CA PHE A 155 0.16 -9.06 -7.10
C PHE A 155 -0.95 -8.41 -7.94
N ARG A 156 -2.08 -8.04 -7.32
CA ARG A 156 -3.12 -7.27 -8.00
C ARG A 156 -2.60 -5.92 -8.47
N THR A 157 -1.85 -5.21 -7.62
CA THR A 157 -1.17 -3.96 -8.00
C THR A 157 -0.29 -4.16 -9.23
N ALA A 158 0.54 -5.21 -9.26
CA ALA A 158 1.45 -5.47 -10.37
C ALA A 158 0.70 -5.71 -11.68
N TYR A 159 -0.36 -6.53 -11.66
CA TYR A 159 -1.20 -6.77 -12.83
C TYR A 159 -1.85 -5.49 -13.36
N ILE A 160 -2.50 -4.73 -12.48
CA ILE A 160 -3.20 -3.49 -12.85
C ILE A 160 -2.22 -2.46 -13.40
N ALA A 161 -1.08 -2.27 -12.72
CA ALA A 161 -0.05 -1.33 -13.14
C ALA A 161 0.59 -1.73 -14.47
N HIS A 162 0.84 -3.02 -14.68
CA HIS A 162 1.34 -3.55 -15.94
C HIS A 162 0.36 -3.28 -17.08
N LEU A 163 -0.94 -3.58 -16.88
CA LEU A 163 -1.99 -3.33 -17.85
C LEU A 163 -2.06 -1.84 -18.24
N TRP A 164 -2.09 -0.95 -17.25
CA TRP A 164 -2.19 0.50 -17.48
C TRP A 164 -0.96 1.09 -18.16
N SER A 165 0.24 0.67 -17.77
CA SER A 165 1.50 1.13 -18.37
C SER A 165 1.67 0.66 -19.83
N HIS A 166 0.96 -0.40 -20.21
CA HIS A 166 1.00 -0.97 -21.56
C HIS A 166 -0.28 -0.74 -22.37
N ALA A 167 -1.19 0.13 -21.92
CA ALA A 167 -2.46 0.42 -22.58
C ALA A 167 -2.33 1.01 -24.01
N HIS A 168 -1.13 1.46 -24.38
CA HIS A 168 -0.81 1.93 -25.73
C HIS A 168 -0.61 0.79 -26.75
N ARG A 169 -0.52 -0.47 -26.30
CA ARG A 169 -0.36 -1.66 -27.15
C ARG A 169 -1.73 -2.23 -27.54
N SER A 170 -1.80 -2.88 -28.71
CA SER A 170 -3.02 -3.58 -29.14
C SER A 170 -3.42 -4.73 -28.21
N ILE A 171 -2.42 -5.40 -27.63
CA ILE A 171 -2.58 -6.39 -26.55
C ILE A 171 -1.77 -5.84 -25.37
N PRO A 172 -2.43 -5.23 -24.37
CA PRO A 172 -1.71 -4.57 -23.28
C PRO A 172 -0.96 -5.54 -22.37
N THR A 173 -1.44 -6.77 -22.20
CA THR A 173 -0.84 -7.77 -21.31
C THR A 173 -1.12 -9.18 -21.79
N ASP A 174 -0.16 -10.07 -21.61
CA ASP A 174 -0.32 -11.53 -21.75
C ASP A 174 -0.39 -12.22 -20.36
N LEU A 175 -0.32 -11.45 -19.27
CA LEU A 175 -0.42 -11.95 -17.90
C LEU A 175 -1.83 -12.43 -17.60
N LEU A 176 -1.94 -13.49 -16.80
CA LEU A 176 -3.22 -14.05 -16.37
C LEU A 176 -3.62 -13.50 -15.00
N PRO A 177 -4.82 -12.91 -14.82
CA PRO A 177 -5.26 -12.39 -13.52
C PRO A 177 -5.14 -13.40 -12.37
N THR A 178 -5.38 -14.69 -12.66
CA THR A 178 -5.34 -15.81 -11.69
C THR A 178 -3.95 -16.04 -11.08
N GLU A 179 -2.89 -15.63 -11.78
CA GLU A 179 -1.52 -15.67 -11.27
C GLU A 179 -1.19 -14.42 -10.42
N TYR A 180 -2.04 -13.38 -10.51
CA TYR A 180 -1.80 -12.07 -9.91
C TYR A 180 -2.88 -11.63 -8.92
N GLY A 181 -3.21 -12.51 -7.97
CA GLY A 181 -4.06 -12.16 -6.82
C GLY A 181 -5.56 -12.08 -7.10
N TRP A 182 -6.00 -12.68 -8.21
CA TRP A 182 -7.41 -12.93 -8.51
C TRP A 182 -7.71 -14.43 -8.55
N GLU A 183 -8.97 -14.76 -8.44
CA GLU A 183 -9.51 -16.11 -8.65
C GLU A 183 -10.82 -16.03 -9.44
N GLU A 184 -11.09 -17.06 -10.23
CA GLU A 184 -12.34 -17.17 -10.97
C GLU A 184 -13.45 -17.71 -10.06
N SER A 185 -14.56 -16.99 -10.00
CA SER A 185 -15.77 -17.40 -9.30
C SER A 185 -16.96 -17.25 -10.25
N GLY A 186 -17.30 -18.36 -10.91
CA GLY A 186 -18.26 -18.37 -12.01
C GLY A 186 -17.73 -17.59 -13.22
N GLU A 187 -18.47 -16.59 -13.68
CA GLU A 187 -18.12 -15.74 -14.84
C GLU A 187 -17.38 -14.44 -14.45
N LYS A 188 -16.90 -14.34 -13.21
CA LYS A 188 -16.29 -13.13 -12.66
C LYS A 188 -14.97 -13.43 -11.97
N TYR A 189 -14.10 -12.42 -11.96
CA TYR A 189 -12.91 -12.43 -11.11
C TYR A 189 -13.25 -11.85 -9.73
N CYS A 190 -12.82 -12.55 -8.69
CA CYS A 190 -12.87 -12.10 -7.31
C CYS A 190 -11.45 -11.97 -6.75
N PHE A 191 -11.30 -11.19 -5.69
CA PHE A 191 -9.99 -11.04 -5.06
C PHE A 191 -9.63 -12.34 -4.35
N LYS A 192 -8.44 -12.84 -4.67
CA LYS A 192 -7.77 -13.81 -3.84
C LYS A 192 -7.18 -13.07 -2.65
N TRP A 193 -7.92 -12.97 -1.55
CA TRP A 193 -7.54 -12.10 -0.42
C TRP A 193 -6.31 -12.58 0.32
N PHE A 194 -6.15 -13.89 0.46
CA PHE A 194 -5.17 -14.52 1.33
C PHE A 194 -4.82 -15.90 0.81
N MET A 195 -3.59 -16.35 1.10
CA MET A 195 -3.12 -17.71 0.83
C MET A 195 -2.42 -18.26 2.06
N GLY A 196 -2.77 -19.49 2.43
CA GLY A 196 -2.26 -20.19 3.60
C GLY A 196 -3.37 -20.55 4.58
N ASP A 197 -2.99 -20.98 5.77
CA ASP A 197 -3.93 -21.33 6.82
C ASP A 197 -4.37 -20.07 7.58
N GLN A 198 -5.68 -19.84 7.65
CA GLN A 198 -6.24 -18.71 8.40
C GLN A 198 -6.09 -18.91 9.92
N LEU A 199 -6.02 -20.16 10.36
CA LEU A 199 -5.84 -20.55 11.74
C LEU A 199 -4.67 -21.52 11.83
N PRO A 200 -3.84 -21.42 12.87
CA PRO A 200 -2.83 -22.43 13.12
C PRO A 200 -3.51 -23.79 13.30
N PRO A 201 -2.88 -24.89 12.84
CA PRO A 201 -3.48 -26.23 12.89
C PRO A 201 -3.72 -26.71 14.33
N SER A 202 -3.00 -26.14 15.31
CA SER A 202 -3.20 -26.42 16.73
C SER A 202 -2.75 -25.27 17.62
N ILE A 203 -3.19 -25.24 18.88
CA ILE A 203 -2.67 -24.28 19.88
C ILE A 203 -1.18 -24.51 20.12
N THR A 204 -0.73 -25.77 20.13
CA THR A 204 0.68 -26.15 20.34
C THR A 204 1.61 -25.59 19.27
N SER A 205 1.14 -25.39 18.04
CA SER A 205 1.95 -24.73 16.99
C SER A 205 2.21 -23.24 17.25
N ILE A 206 1.45 -22.60 18.14
CA ILE A 206 1.63 -21.19 18.51
C ILE A 206 2.63 -21.07 19.68
N THR A 207 2.59 -22.02 20.62
CA THR A 207 3.37 -21.97 21.87
C THR A 207 4.82 -22.44 21.72
N ASN A 208 5.16 -23.13 20.63
CA ASN A 208 6.50 -23.69 20.38
C ASN A 208 7.40 -22.77 19.55
N LEU A 209 7.06 -21.49 19.40
CA LEU A 209 8.00 -20.51 18.86
C LEU A 209 9.01 -20.21 19.97
N ASP A 210 10.19 -20.82 19.88
CA ASP A 210 11.29 -20.68 20.83
C ASP A 210 11.56 -19.21 21.17
N MET A 211 11.11 -18.80 22.35
CA MET A 211 11.58 -17.60 23.04
C MET A 211 12.96 -17.93 23.60
N ASN A 212 13.99 -18.00 22.75
CA ASN A 212 15.37 -17.85 23.21
C ASN A 212 15.57 -16.36 23.47
N PRO A 213 15.69 -15.91 24.73
CA PRO A 213 16.17 -14.56 25.00
C PRO A 213 17.65 -14.57 24.63
N HIS A 214 18.00 -14.01 23.48
CA HIS A 214 19.38 -13.60 23.27
C HIS A 214 19.69 -12.53 24.31
N GLU A 215 20.54 -12.90 25.28
CA GLU A 215 21.30 -11.97 26.10
C GLU A 215 22.18 -11.13 25.19
N ASP A 216 21.68 -9.99 24.72
CA ASP A 216 22.53 -8.94 24.18
C ASP A 216 22.57 -7.79 25.17
N ASN A 217 23.75 -7.68 25.79
CA ASN A 217 24.15 -6.63 26.71
C ASN A 217 23.94 -5.23 26.11
N GLU A 218 23.43 -4.34 26.96
CA GLU A 218 23.59 -2.88 26.99
C GLU A 218 24.08 -2.19 25.70
N THR A 219 23.20 -1.40 25.10
CA THR A 219 23.55 0.00 24.76
C THR A 219 22.29 0.84 24.70
N GLU A 220 22.18 1.77 25.64
CA GLU A 220 21.23 2.87 25.60
C GLU A 220 21.39 3.65 24.28
N ASN A 221 20.31 3.73 23.51
CA ASN A 221 20.10 4.88 22.63
C ASN A 221 18.59 5.12 22.54
N ASP A 222 18.15 6.19 23.20
CA ASP A 222 16.80 6.73 23.19
C ASP A 222 16.40 7.16 21.76
N GLY A 223 15.91 6.20 20.98
CA GLY A 223 15.22 6.44 19.72
C GLY A 223 13.72 6.57 19.97
N VAL A 224 13.29 7.71 20.54
CA VAL A 224 11.87 8.05 20.62
C VAL A 224 11.28 7.99 19.20
N CYS A 225 10.42 6.99 18.97
CA CYS A 225 9.62 6.91 17.76
C CYS A 225 8.56 8.02 17.87
N ASP A 226 8.85 9.20 17.33
CA ASP A 226 7.87 10.27 17.18
C ASP A 226 6.74 9.80 16.27
N ILE A 227 5.66 9.36 16.88
CA ILE A 227 4.42 9.00 16.20
C ILE A 227 3.46 10.18 16.36
N SER A 228 3.50 11.11 15.41
CA SER A 228 2.43 12.09 15.24
C SER A 228 1.16 11.39 14.76
N ILE A 229 0.20 11.27 15.66
CA ILE A 229 -1.19 10.97 15.30
C ILE A 229 -1.79 12.31 14.86
N ASP A 230 -1.70 12.59 13.56
CA ASP A 230 -2.59 13.59 12.95
C ASP A 230 -4.01 13.03 13.03
N ASN A 231 -4.76 13.47 14.03
CA ASN A 231 -6.22 13.45 13.98
C ASN A 231 -6.65 14.60 13.06
N CYS A 232 -6.94 14.29 11.80
CA CYS A 232 -7.60 15.19 10.86
C CYS A 232 -8.48 14.33 9.92
N ASP A 233 -9.74 14.61 9.64
CA ASP A 233 -10.68 15.59 10.15
C ASP A 233 -12.08 14.95 10.08
N ASP A 234 -12.98 15.47 10.90
CA ASP A 234 -14.41 15.24 10.91
C ASP A 234 -15.03 15.91 9.66
N ASP A 235 -15.34 15.13 8.61
CA ASP A 235 -16.20 15.59 7.52
C ASP A 235 -17.63 15.72 8.05
N SER A 236 -17.90 16.84 8.74
CA SER A 236 -19.25 17.28 9.04
C SER A 236 -19.83 17.92 7.77
N ASP A 237 -20.66 17.16 7.06
CA ASP A 237 -21.62 17.71 6.11
C ASP A 237 -22.64 18.55 6.90
N ALA A 238 -22.36 19.84 7.05
CA ALA A 238 -23.36 20.81 7.44
C ALA A 238 -24.21 21.14 6.22
N ASN A 239 -25.37 20.47 6.14
CA ASN A 239 -26.52 20.99 5.43
C ASN A 239 -26.95 22.29 6.12
N GLU A 240 -26.96 23.40 5.41
CA GLU A 240 -27.83 24.53 5.75
C GLU A 240 -28.71 24.81 4.53
N ASP A 241 -29.93 24.30 4.62
CA ASP A 241 -31.12 24.85 3.97
C ASP A 241 -31.46 26.18 4.66
N ASP A 242 -31.40 27.29 3.92
CA ASP A 242 -32.42 28.36 3.80
C ASP A 242 -31.94 29.50 2.89
#